data_AF-A0AAD9P241-F1
#
_entry.id   AF-A0AAD9P241-F1
#
_cell.length_a   1.000
_cell.length_b   1.000
_cell.length_c   1.000
_cell.angle_alpha   90.00
_cell.angle_beta   90.00
_cell.angle_gamma   90.00
#
_symmetry.space_group_name_H-M   'P 1'
#
loop_
_entity.id
_entity.type
_entity.pdbx_description
1 polymer ?
#
loop_
_entity_poly.entity_id
_entity_poly.type
_entity_poly.pdbx_seq_one_letter_code
_entity_poly.pdbx_strand_id
1 'polypeptide(L)'
;MCTNGDKPFIPVAAFALGTWQVERRKWKLDLIADMERRTLAAPIPLPHDFDELEDMEYKRVVVKGKFDHSKELYMHPRSFIEEGDQPTSGFGVKPKSGAWVVTPFQLSDTNKRILVNRGWVPREKINPKYRHEGQVKY
;
A
#
# COMPACT_ATOMS: atom_id res chain seq x y z
N MET A 1 -58.00 -5.32 -19.53
CA MET A 1 -57.00 -6.40 -19.48
C MET A 1 -55.77 -5.91 -20.25
N CYS A 2 -54.76 -5.40 -19.55
CA CYS A 2 -53.57 -4.84 -20.18
C CYS A 2 -52.57 -5.96 -20.48
N THR A 3 -52.02 -5.90 -21.68
CA THR A 3 -51.23 -6.91 -22.36
C THR A 3 -49.86 -7.15 -21.72
N ASN A 4 -49.51 -8.43 -21.66
CA ASN A 4 -48.18 -9.01 -21.56
C ASN A 4 -47.10 -8.15 -22.21
N GLY A 5 -46.13 -7.72 -21.42
CA GLY A 5 -44.96 -6.97 -21.84
C GLY A 5 -43.86 -7.11 -20.81
N ASP A 6 -43.70 -8.33 -20.27
CA ASP A 6 -42.64 -8.67 -19.33
C ASP A 6 -41.30 -8.50 -20.03
N LYS A 7 -40.65 -7.37 -19.78
CA LYS A 7 -39.37 -6.99 -20.38
C LYS A 7 -38.32 -8.04 -19.99
N PRO A 8 -37.90 -8.98 -20.88
CA PRO A 8 -36.88 -9.98 -20.57
C PRO A 8 -35.50 -9.36 -20.34
N PHE A 9 -35.37 -8.05 -20.56
CA PHE A 9 -34.18 -7.27 -20.34
C PHE A 9 -33.66 -7.32 -18.90
N ILE A 10 -34.57 -7.31 -17.91
CA ILE A 10 -34.20 -7.29 -16.48
C ILE A 10 -33.48 -8.58 -16.07
N PRO A 11 -34.03 -9.79 -16.28
CA PRO A 11 -33.33 -11.02 -15.91
C PRO A 11 -32.03 -11.20 -16.70
N VAL A 12 -32.01 -10.90 -18.00
CA VAL A 12 -30.80 -11.02 -18.83
C VAL A 12 -29.69 -10.10 -18.33
N ALA A 13 -30.00 -8.84 -18.01
CA ALA A 13 -29.04 -7.90 -17.44
C ALA A 13 -28.53 -8.36 -16.06
N ALA A 14 -29.40 -8.90 -15.21
CA ALA A 14 -29.02 -9.42 -13.90
C ALA A 14 -28.06 -10.62 -14.00
N PHE A 15 -28.29 -11.56 -14.92
CA PHE A 15 -27.37 -12.69 -15.15
C PHE A 15 -26.03 -12.23 -15.73
N ALA A 16 -26.03 -11.29 -16.68
CA ALA A 16 -24.81 -10.73 -17.23
C ALA A 16 -23.97 -10.03 -16.14
N LEU A 17 -24.62 -9.20 -15.31
CA LEU A 17 -23.96 -8.55 -14.17
C LEU A 17 -23.48 -9.55 -13.13
N GLY A 18 -24.27 -10.59 -12.83
CA GLY A 18 -23.85 -11.66 -11.92
C GLY A 18 -22.61 -12.39 -12.40
N THR A 19 -22.55 -12.70 -13.70
CA THR A 19 -21.37 -13.31 -14.33
C THR A 19 -20.15 -12.41 -14.23
N TRP A 20 -20.31 -11.12 -14.56
CA TRP A 20 -19.22 -10.13 -14.43
C TRP A 20 -18.71 -9.99 -13.00
N GLN A 21 -19.61 -10.01 -11.99
CA GLN A 21 -19.21 -9.97 -10.58
C GLN A 21 -18.33 -11.17 -10.20
N VAL A 22 -18.64 -12.37 -10.70
CA VAL A 22 -17.83 -13.58 -10.46
C VAL A 22 -16.47 -13.48 -11.14
N GLU A 23 -16.43 -13.03 -12.40
CA GLU A 23 -15.18 -12.82 -13.14
C GLU A 23 -14.30 -11.77 -12.48
N ARG A 24 -14.89 -10.62 -12.10
CA ARG A 24 -14.18 -9.54 -11.40
C ARG A 24 -13.66 -10.00 -10.04
N ARG A 25 -14.43 -10.82 -9.31
CA ARG A 25 -13.96 -11.44 -8.07
C ARG A 25 -12.77 -12.35 -8.34
N LYS A 26 -12.82 -13.21 -9.35
CA LYS A 26 -11.72 -14.10 -9.71
C LYS A 26 -10.45 -13.31 -10.06
N TRP A 27 -10.56 -12.31 -10.93
CA TRP A 27 -9.45 -11.40 -11.26
C TRP A 27 -8.85 -10.74 -10.00
N LYS A 28 -9.68 -10.27 -9.08
CA LYS A 28 -9.21 -9.69 -7.82
C LYS A 28 -8.45 -10.69 -6.96
N LEU A 29 -8.95 -11.92 -6.86
CA LEU A 29 -8.26 -12.98 -6.11
C LEU A 29 -6.92 -13.35 -6.75
N ASP A 30 -6.88 -13.46 -8.08
CA ASP A 30 -5.65 -13.76 -8.82
C ASP A 30 -4.60 -12.66 -8.62
N LEU A 31 -5.02 -11.39 -8.59
CA LEU A 31 -4.14 -10.25 -8.32
C LEU A 31 -3.59 -10.27 -6.89
N ILE A 32 -4.42 -10.56 -5.89
CA ILE A 32 -3.99 -10.68 -4.49
C ILE A 32 -2.98 -11.81 -4.36
N ALA A 33 -3.28 -12.98 -4.94
CA ALA A 33 -2.39 -14.13 -4.91
C ALA A 33 -1.03 -13.82 -5.57
N ASP A 34 -1.00 -13.02 -6.65
CA ASP A 34 0.26 -12.61 -7.26
C ASP A 34 1.07 -11.66 -6.38
N MET A 35 0.43 -10.67 -5.78
CA MET A 35 1.07 -9.75 -4.83
C MET A 35 1.61 -10.48 -3.60
N GLU A 36 0.85 -11.44 -3.05
CA GLU A 36 1.27 -12.28 -1.93
C GLU A 36 2.50 -13.12 -2.30
N ARG A 37 2.49 -13.77 -3.48
CA ARG A 37 3.65 -14.54 -3.96
C ARG A 37 4.91 -13.68 -4.07
N ARG A 38 4.80 -12.47 -4.64
CA ARG A 38 5.93 -11.54 -4.80
C ARG A 38 6.45 -11.04 -3.45
N THR A 39 5.53 -10.73 -2.53
CA THR A 39 5.87 -10.23 -1.19
C THR A 39 6.52 -11.31 -0.32
N LEU A 40 6.13 -12.57 -0.48
CA LEU A 40 6.68 -13.71 0.26
C LEU A 40 7.96 -14.28 -0.37
N ALA A 41 8.29 -13.89 -1.60
CA ALA A 41 9.50 -14.35 -2.28
C ALA A 41 10.78 -13.97 -1.53
N ALA A 42 11.84 -14.75 -1.77
CA ALA A 42 13.15 -14.49 -1.19
C ALA A 42 13.66 -13.10 -1.63
N PRO A 43 14.25 -12.31 -0.70
CA PRO A 43 14.80 -11.01 -1.04
C PRO A 43 15.92 -11.11 -2.08
N ILE A 44 15.87 -10.25 -3.11
CA ILE A 44 16.89 -10.17 -4.16
C ILE A 44 17.73 -8.88 -3.99
N PRO A 45 18.97 -8.82 -4.52
CA PRO A 45 19.70 -7.55 -4.56
C PRO A 45 18.95 -6.53 -5.44
N LEU A 46 19.06 -5.24 -5.10
CA LEU A 46 18.54 -4.17 -5.94
C LEU A 46 19.40 -4.06 -7.21
N PRO A 47 18.83 -4.05 -8.43
CA PRO A 47 19.60 -3.89 -9.65
C PRO A 47 20.24 -2.51 -9.71
N HIS A 48 21.37 -2.43 -10.43
CA HIS A 48 22.07 -1.16 -10.64
C HIS A 48 21.35 -0.27 -11.65
N ASP A 49 20.68 -0.87 -12.62
CA ASP A 49 19.83 -0.18 -13.57
C ASP A 49 18.43 0.03 -12.99
N PHE A 50 17.91 1.24 -13.12
CA PHE A 50 16.57 1.57 -12.65
C PHE A 50 15.48 1.33 -13.68
N ASP A 51 15.83 1.10 -14.94
CA ASP A 51 14.87 0.72 -15.98
C ASP A 51 14.30 -0.69 -15.71
N GLU A 52 15.04 -1.54 -14.99
CA GLU A 52 14.59 -2.88 -14.56
C GLU A 52 13.62 -2.87 -13.36
N LEU A 53 13.29 -1.69 -12.80
CA LEU A 53 12.42 -1.59 -11.62
C LEU A 53 10.94 -1.82 -11.91
N GLU A 54 10.49 -1.72 -13.17
CA GLU A 54 9.07 -1.86 -13.54
C GLU A 54 8.51 -3.23 -13.11
N ASP A 55 9.31 -4.29 -13.28
CA ASP A 55 8.95 -5.65 -12.89
C ASP A 55 9.23 -5.98 -11.41
N MET A 56 9.68 -5.00 -10.61
CA MET A 56 10.06 -5.21 -9.21
C MET A 56 8.98 -4.82 -8.20
N GLU A 57 7.80 -4.44 -8.66
CA GLU A 57 6.68 -4.12 -7.78
C GLU A 57 6.36 -5.29 -6.83
N TYR A 58 6.23 -4.97 -5.54
CA TYR A 58 5.97 -5.92 -4.44
C TYR A 58 7.07 -6.97 -4.20
N LYS A 59 8.25 -6.87 -4.82
CA LYS A 59 9.39 -7.77 -4.54
C LYS A 59 10.20 -7.27 -3.35
N ARG A 60 10.68 -8.20 -2.53
CA ARG A 60 11.59 -7.90 -1.42
C ARG A 60 13.00 -7.69 -1.96
N VAL A 61 13.67 -6.64 -1.46
CA VAL A 61 15.06 -6.35 -1.82
C VAL A 61 15.96 -6.20 -0.58
N VAL A 62 17.24 -6.53 -0.74
CA VAL A 62 18.28 -6.27 0.25
C VAL A 62 19.21 -5.18 -0.27
N VAL A 63 19.42 -4.16 0.56
CA VAL A 63 20.30 -3.03 0.25
C VAL A 63 21.19 -2.73 1.46
N LYS A 64 22.38 -2.19 1.18
CA LYS A 64 23.32 -1.67 2.18
C LYS A 64 23.52 -0.17 1.96
N GLY A 65 23.66 0.58 3.04
CA GLY A 65 23.65 2.04 2.97
C GLY A 65 23.27 2.71 4.28
N LYS A 66 22.93 3.99 4.21
CA LYS A 66 22.62 4.83 5.37
C LYS A 66 21.38 5.68 5.15
N PHE A 67 20.60 5.90 6.21
CA PHE A 67 19.47 6.82 6.19
C PHE A 67 19.92 8.27 6.32
N ASP A 68 19.46 9.13 5.41
CA ASP A 68 19.62 10.58 5.48
C ASP A 68 18.45 11.19 6.29
N HIS A 69 18.54 11.09 7.62
CA HIS A 69 17.52 11.62 8.53
C HIS A 69 17.36 13.15 8.46
N SER A 70 18.30 13.87 7.83
CA SER A 70 18.19 15.33 7.63
C SER A 70 17.12 15.69 6.60
N LYS A 71 16.78 14.76 5.70
CA LYS A 71 15.82 14.96 4.61
C LYS A 71 14.57 14.09 4.77
N GLU A 72 14.16 13.86 6.01
CA GLU A 72 12.96 13.08 6.30
C GLU A 72 11.68 13.80 5.86
N LEU A 73 10.77 13.07 5.22
CA LEU A 73 9.47 13.54 4.75
C LEU A 73 8.34 12.93 5.58
N TYR A 74 7.36 13.75 5.93
CA TYR A 74 6.14 13.33 6.62
C TYR A 74 4.93 13.53 5.73
N MET A 75 4.23 12.46 5.38
CA MET A 75 2.97 12.56 4.63
C MET A 75 1.79 12.56 5.62
N HIS A 76 1.18 13.72 5.86
CA HIS A 76 0.06 13.92 6.78
C HIS A 76 -1.01 14.86 6.19
N PRO A 77 -2.27 14.82 6.67
CA PRO A 77 -2.82 13.85 7.63
C PRO A 77 -3.12 12.50 6.96
N ARG A 78 -2.78 11.40 7.61
CA ARG A 78 -3.07 10.05 7.15
C ARG A 78 -3.70 9.24 8.29
N SER A 79 -4.89 8.73 8.06
CA SER A 79 -5.56 7.81 8.98
C SER A 79 -4.83 6.48 9.01
N PHE A 80 -4.68 5.89 10.20
CA PHE A 80 -4.27 4.51 10.34
C PHE A 80 -5.47 3.60 10.15
N ILE A 81 -5.33 2.55 9.34
CA ILE A 81 -6.36 1.52 9.16
C ILE A 81 -5.82 0.27 9.87
N GLU A 82 -6.33 -0.03 11.06
CA GLU A 82 -6.01 -1.27 11.78
C GLU A 82 -6.81 -2.44 11.21
N GLU A 83 -6.23 -3.65 11.19
CA GLU A 83 -7.00 -4.85 10.88
C GLU A 83 -8.10 -5.03 11.93
N GLY A 84 -9.36 -4.95 11.50
CA GLY A 84 -10.52 -5.03 12.38
C GLY A 84 -11.12 -3.68 12.78
N ASP A 85 -10.47 -2.55 12.45
CA ASP A 85 -11.14 -1.25 12.51
C ASP A 85 -12.20 -1.24 11.40
N GLN A 86 -13.47 -1.36 11.80
CA GLN A 86 -14.57 -0.97 10.92
C GLN A 86 -14.26 0.45 10.45
N PRO A 87 -14.54 0.82 9.19
CA PRO A 87 -14.40 2.21 8.79
C PRO A 87 -15.22 3.03 9.77
N THR A 88 -14.54 3.72 10.68
CA THR A 88 -15.19 4.52 11.71
C THR A 88 -15.65 5.83 11.06
N SER A 89 -16.37 5.70 9.96
CA SER A 89 -17.18 6.71 9.30
C SER A 89 -18.58 6.72 9.93
N GLY A 90 -18.65 6.56 11.25
CA GLY A 90 -19.84 6.82 12.05
C GLY A 90 -19.76 8.25 12.60
N PHE A 91 -20.91 8.92 12.71
CA PHE A 91 -21.01 10.24 13.32
C PHE A 91 -20.39 10.23 14.73
N GLY A 92 -19.28 10.95 14.92
CA GLY A 92 -18.63 11.15 16.22
C GLY A 92 -17.30 10.44 16.46
N VAL A 93 -16.85 9.54 15.57
CA VAL A 93 -15.52 8.92 15.73
C VAL A 93 -14.45 9.82 15.10
N LYS A 94 -13.49 10.28 15.92
CA LYS A 94 -12.30 10.99 15.43
C LYS A 94 -11.32 9.95 14.85
N PRO A 95 -11.04 9.95 13.54
CA PRO A 95 -10.05 9.03 12.99
C PRO A 95 -8.68 9.31 13.61
N LYS A 96 -7.96 8.25 13.98
CA LYS A 96 -6.56 8.35 14.44
C LYS A 96 -5.72 8.95 13.31
N SER A 97 -5.44 10.24 13.38
CA SER A 97 -4.64 10.96 12.39
C SER A 97 -3.16 10.84 12.73
N GLY A 98 -2.33 10.57 11.73
CA GLY A 98 -0.89 10.49 11.86
C GLY A 98 -0.19 10.79 10.55
N ALA A 99 1.05 10.31 10.42
CA ALA A 99 1.87 10.53 9.24
C ALA A 99 2.58 9.24 8.80
N TRP A 100 2.74 9.06 7.48
CA TRP A 100 3.75 8.13 6.98
C TRP A 100 5.10 8.82 6.99
N VAL A 101 6.11 8.12 7.52
CA VAL A 101 7.48 8.63 7.58
C VAL A 101 8.28 8.02 6.44
N VAL A 102 8.69 8.87 5.49
CA VAL A 102 9.51 8.47 4.35
C VAL A 102 10.89 9.09 4.52
N THR A 103 11.92 8.26 4.53
CA THR A 103 13.30 8.72 4.72
C THR A 103 14.14 8.31 3.51
N PRO A 104 14.89 9.24 2.89
CA PRO A 104 15.87 8.88 1.88
C PRO A 104 16.95 7.95 2.44
N PHE A 105 17.26 6.90 1.70
CA PHE A 105 18.32 5.95 2.00
C PHE A 105 19.37 6.02 0.90
N GLN A 106 20.61 6.34 1.27
CA GLN A 106 21.74 6.40 0.36
C GLN A 106 22.40 5.02 0.30
N LEU A 107 22.47 4.46 -0.89
CA LEU A 107 23.10 3.16 -1.11
C LEU A 107 24.62 3.28 -0.92
N SER A 108 25.26 2.26 -0.34
CA SER A 108 26.73 2.22 -0.18
C SER A 108 27.44 1.96 -1.52
N ASP A 109 26.82 1.11 -2.33
CA ASP A 109 27.44 0.56 -3.54
C ASP A 109 27.27 1.50 -4.74
N THR A 110 26.37 2.47 -4.64
CA THR A 110 26.12 3.48 -5.67
C THR A 110 25.72 4.79 -5.01
N ASN A 111 26.16 5.95 -5.53
CA ASN A 111 25.76 7.26 -4.98
C ASN A 111 24.28 7.65 -5.25
N LYS A 112 23.44 6.64 -5.54
CA LYS A 112 22.00 6.76 -5.76
C LYS A 112 21.26 6.75 -4.42
N ARG A 113 20.06 7.33 -4.40
CA ARG A 113 19.19 7.40 -3.23
C ARG A 113 17.85 6.75 -3.54
N ILE A 114 17.32 5.97 -2.59
CA ILE A 114 15.97 5.40 -2.65
C ILE A 114 15.12 6.01 -1.54
N LEU A 115 13.81 6.07 -1.75
CA LEU A 115 12.87 6.49 -0.72
C LEU A 115 12.34 5.26 0.01
N VAL A 116 12.53 5.22 1.33
CA VAL A 116 12.04 4.11 2.16
C VAL A 116 10.90 4.63 3.02
N ASN A 117 9.71 4.08 2.82
CA ASN A 117 8.61 4.26 3.75
C ASN A 117 8.88 3.40 5.00
N ARG A 118 9.14 4.05 6.14
CA ARG A 118 9.48 3.37 7.40
C ARG A 118 8.26 3.06 8.28
N GLY A 119 7.06 3.36 7.81
CA GLY A 119 5.82 3.09 8.52
C GLY A 119 5.06 4.33 8.96
N TRP A 120 3.93 4.07 9.61
CA TRP A 120 3.02 5.10 10.10
C TRP A 120 3.35 5.45 11.55
N VAL A 121 3.23 6.73 11.90
CA VAL A 121 3.37 7.23 13.26
C VAL A 121 2.14 8.06 13.67
N PRO A 122 1.66 7.93 14.92
CA PRO A 122 0.64 8.82 15.48
C PRO A 122 1.06 10.28 15.44
N ARG A 123 0.10 11.20 15.41
CA ARG A 123 0.36 12.65 15.37
C ARG A 123 1.29 13.13 16.47
N GLU A 124 1.18 12.58 17.68
CA GLU A 124 2.04 12.97 18.82
C GLU A 124 3.50 12.56 18.60
N LYS A 125 3.73 11.49 17.84
CA LYS A 125 5.05 10.90 17.60
C LYS A 125 5.67 11.29 16.26
N ILE A 126 5.11 12.26 15.52
CA ILE A 126 5.71 12.73 14.25
C ILE A 126 7.11 13.28 14.50
N ASN A 127 7.32 14.01 15.60
CA ASN A 127 8.62 14.58 15.92
C ASN A 127 9.64 13.46 16.23
N PRO A 128 10.79 13.42 15.53
CA PRO A 128 11.88 12.46 15.76
C PRO A 128 12.28 12.26 17.22
N LYS A 129 12.19 13.32 18.03
CA LYS A 129 12.55 13.29 19.45
C LYS A 129 11.73 12.29 20.27
N TYR A 130 10.52 11.95 19.84
CA TYR A 130 9.65 11.01 20.56
C TYR A 130 9.70 9.58 19.99
N ARG A 131 10.63 9.29 19.06
CA ARG A 131 10.70 8.01 18.35
C ARG A 131 12.13 7.53 18.12
N HIS A 132 12.86 7.33 19.21
CA HIS A 132 14.26 6.91 19.20
C HIS A 132 14.51 5.57 18.48
N GLU A 133 13.60 4.61 18.59
CA GLU A 133 13.70 3.30 17.93
C GLU A 133 13.73 3.42 16.39
N GLY A 134 13.02 4.40 15.83
CA GLY A 134 12.98 4.64 14.39
C GLY A 134 14.13 5.51 13.86
N GLN A 135 15.08 5.90 14.72
CA GLN A 135 16.21 6.78 14.41
C GLN A 135 17.52 5.98 14.32
N VAL A 136 17.51 4.94 13.50
CA VAL A 136 18.65 4.05 13.30
C VAL A 136 19.82 4.82 12.67
N LYS A 137 20.94 4.93 13.41
CA LYS A 137 22.20 5.52 12.93
C LYS A 137 23.25 4.40 12.84
N TYR A 138 23.56 3.94 11.64
CA TYR A 138 24.70 3.05 11.37
C TYR A 138 25.52 3.63 10.22
#